data_AF-F3CFQ0-F1
#
_entry.id   AF-F3CFQ0-F1
#
_cell.length_a   1.000
_cell.length_b   1.000
_cell.length_c   1.000
_cell.angle_alpha   90.00
_cell.angle_beta   90.00
_cell.angle_gamma   90.00
#
_symmetry.space_group_name_H-M   'P 1'
#
loop_
_entity.id
_entity.type
_entity.pdbx_description
1 polymer ?
#
loop_
_entity_poly.entity_id
_entity_poly.type
_entity_poly.pdbx_seq_one_letter_code
_entity_poly.pdbx_strand_id
1 'polypeptide(L)' 'SEQHPEAVKEGMAALARRFGSDEHGDGYEKVGAVAYARFYGNDDEDELVGRQRFAAGLIQSLLAEIEAQLKTAG' A
#
# COMPACT_ATOMS: atom_id res chain seq x y z
N SER A 1 19.45 -20.74 4.84
CA SER A 1 19.29 -19.31 5.15
C SER A 1 18.08 -19.17 6.06
N GLU A 2 18.31 -18.90 7.34
CA GLU A 2 17.23 -18.63 8.27
C GLU A 2 16.63 -17.27 7.89
N GLN A 3 15.52 -17.31 7.15
CA GLN A 3 14.77 -16.11 6.78
C GLN A 3 14.24 -15.51 8.07
N HIS A 4 14.71 -14.32 8.46
CA HIS A 4 14.29 -13.63 9.69
C HIS A 4 12.77 -13.36 9.65
N PRO A 5 11.93 -14.15 10.34
CA PRO A 5 10.47 -14.04 10.21
C PRO A 5 9.96 -12.71 10.76
N GLU A 6 10.63 -12.16 11.78
CA GLU A 6 10.34 -10.83 12.31
C GLU A 6 10.64 -9.72 11.31
N ALA A 7 11.73 -9.82 10.53
CA ALA A 7 12.04 -8.82 9.50
C ALA A 7 11.00 -8.83 8.36
N VAL A 8 10.46 -10.01 8.01
CA VAL A 8 9.37 -10.13 7.03
C VAL A 8 8.09 -9.47 7.58
N LYS A 9 7.74 -9.76 8.84
CA LYS A 9 6.58 -9.19 9.51
C LYS A 9 6.67 -7.65 9.63
N GLU A 10 7.81 -7.13 10.06
CA GLU A 10 8.06 -5.69 10.15
C GLU A 10 8.03 -5.03 8.76
N GLY A 11 8.62 -5.67 7.75
CA GLY A 11 8.57 -5.21 6.37
C GLY A 11 7.15 -5.14 5.82
N MET A 12 6.33 -6.16 6.07
CA MET A 12 4.91 -6.15 5.69
C MET A 12 4.12 -5.06 6.40
N ALA A 13 4.35 -4.85 7.69
CA ALA A 13 3.70 -3.77 8.45
C ALA A 13 4.09 -2.38 7.90
N ALA A 14 5.37 -2.18 7.54
CA ALA A 14 5.85 -0.95 6.94
C ALA A 14 5.22 -0.70 5.56
N LEU A 15 5.11 -1.75 4.73
CA LEU A 15 4.45 -1.67 3.42
C LEU A 15 2.96 -1.37 3.56
N ALA A 16 2.26 -2.04 4.48
CA ALA A 16 0.85 -1.80 4.74
C ALA A 16 0.59 -0.34 5.20
N ARG A 17 1.42 0.19 6.10
CA ARG A 17 1.32 1.58 6.56
C ARG A 17 1.58 2.59 5.43
N ARG A 18 2.53 2.28 4.52
CA ARG A 18 2.95 3.18 3.44
C ARG A 18 1.97 3.22 2.28
N PHE A 19 1.34 2.08 1.95
CA PHE A 19 0.58 1.91 0.71
C PHE A 19 -0.87 1.46 0.91
N GLY A 20 -1.22 0.94 2.10
CA GLY A 20 -2.57 0.50 2.44
C GLY A 20 -3.41 1.60 3.10
N SER A 21 -4.73 1.43 3.07
CA SER A 21 -5.64 2.24 3.87
C SER A 21 -5.52 1.86 5.35
N ASP A 22 -5.44 2.87 6.22
CA ASP A 22 -5.46 2.71 7.68
C ASP A 22 -6.13 3.94 8.34
N GLU A 23 -6.04 4.06 9.67
CA GLU A 23 -6.61 5.17 10.44
C GLU A 23 -6.08 6.56 10.06
N HIS A 24 -4.96 6.64 9.33
CA HIS A 24 -4.35 7.88 8.87
C HIS A 24 -4.77 8.28 7.44
N GLY A 25 -5.60 7.47 6.76
CA GLY A 25 -6.18 7.79 5.46
C GLY A 25 -6.09 6.65 4.46
N ASP A 26 -6.65 6.89 3.28
CA ASP A 26 -6.69 5.91 2.21
C ASP A 26 -5.32 5.68 1.57
N GLY A 27 -4.99 4.42 1.26
CA GLY A 27 -3.68 4.04 0.72
C GLY A 27 -3.30 4.80 -0.56
N TYR A 28 -4.27 5.11 -1.42
CA TYR A 28 -4.04 5.85 -2.66
C TYR A 28 -3.68 7.32 -2.43
N GLU A 29 -4.08 7.90 -1.29
CA GLU A 29 -3.76 9.28 -0.91
C GLU A 29 -2.35 9.41 -0.31
N LYS A 30 -1.80 8.31 0.22
CA LYS A 30 -0.45 8.26 0.81
C LYS A 30 0.66 8.22 -0.24
N VAL A 31 0.33 7.90 -1.49
CA VAL A 31 1.32 7.83 -2.57
C VAL A 31 1.62 9.24 -3.09
N GLY A 32 2.91 9.57 -3.15
CA GLY A 32 3.41 10.93 -3.32
C GLY A 32 2.84 11.73 -4.49
N ALA A 33 2.42 11.10 -5.59
CA ALA A 33 1.88 11.83 -6.74
C ALA A 33 0.48 12.45 -6.49
N VAL A 34 -0.38 11.84 -5.65
CA VAL A 34 -1.75 12.36 -5.38
C VAL A 34 -1.70 13.42 -4.28
N ALA A 35 -0.95 13.17 -3.21
CA ALA A 35 -0.69 14.20 -2.20
C ALA A 35 -0.05 15.45 -2.83
N TYR A 36 0.85 15.27 -3.79
CA TYR A 36 1.47 16.36 -4.53
C TYR A 36 0.50 17.04 -5.51
N ALA A 37 -0.31 16.29 -6.27
CA ALA A 37 -1.31 16.85 -7.17
C ALA A 37 -2.37 17.67 -6.43
N ARG A 38 -2.86 17.17 -5.29
CA ARG A 38 -3.77 17.91 -4.38
C ARG A 38 -3.16 19.19 -3.84
N PHE A 39 -1.88 19.17 -3.48
CA PHE A 39 -1.17 20.37 -3.05
C PHE A 39 -1.00 21.39 -4.19
N TYR A 40 -0.81 20.92 -5.42
CA TYR A 40 -0.55 21.76 -6.60
C TYR A 40 -1.83 22.25 -7.30
N GLY A 41 -3.00 21.69 -7.01
CA GLY A 41 -4.31 22.15 -7.51
C GLY A 41 -4.53 21.91 -9.01
N ASN A 42 -4.09 20.78 -9.54
CA ASN A 42 -4.22 20.46 -10.97
C ASN A 42 -5.46 19.57 -11.23
N ASP A 43 -6.31 19.97 -12.20
CA ASP A 43 -7.61 19.35 -12.53
C ASP A 43 -7.52 17.96 -13.21
N ASP A 44 -6.33 17.45 -13.49
CA ASP A 44 -6.07 16.07 -14.01
C ASP A 44 -6.13 15.01 -12.87
N GLU A 45 -6.85 15.33 -11.80
CA GLU A 45 -6.88 14.58 -10.55
C GLU A 45 -7.54 13.21 -10.73
N ASP A 46 -8.59 13.10 -11.55
CA ASP A 46 -9.41 11.88 -11.64
C ASP A 46 -8.68 10.69 -12.29
N GLU A 47 -7.95 10.90 -13.39
CA GLU A 47 -7.21 9.82 -14.05
C GLU A 47 -6.02 9.36 -13.19
N LEU A 48 -5.31 10.31 -12.57
CA LEU A 48 -4.22 10.01 -11.65
C LEU A 48 -4.71 9.27 -10.40
N VAL A 49 -5.78 9.77 -9.78
CA VAL A 49 -6.44 9.12 -8.63
C VAL A 49 -6.91 7.71 -9.01
N GLY A 50 -7.45 7.51 -10.21
CA GLY A 50 -7.84 6.19 -10.71
C GLY A 50 -6.67 5.21 -10.77
N ARG A 51 -5.54 5.60 -11.37
CA ARG A 51 -4.32 4.77 -11.44
C ARG A 51 -3.75 4.49 -10.05
N GLN A 52 -3.81 5.45 -9.14
CA GLN A 52 -3.32 5.30 -7.78
C GLN A 52 -4.20 4.39 -6.92
N ARG A 53 -5.52 4.51 -7.03
CA ARG A 53 -6.48 3.58 -6.40
C ARG A 53 -6.25 2.15 -6.87
N PHE A 54 -6.04 1.97 -8.18
CA PHE A 54 -5.70 0.66 -8.74
C PHE A 54 -4.39 0.11 -8.16
N ALA A 55 -3.31 0.90 -8.14
CA ALA A 55 -2.03 0.49 -7.59
C ALA A 55 -2.10 0.18 -6.08
N ALA A 56 -2.80 1.00 -5.30
CA ALA A 56 -3.00 0.77 -3.86
C ALA A 56 -3.79 -0.54 -3.62
N GLY A 57 -4.84 -0.78 -4.41
CA GLY A 57 -5.61 -2.02 -4.38
C GLY A 57 -4.75 -3.26 -4.68
N LEU A 58 -3.89 -3.19 -5.72
CA LEU A 58 -2.97 -4.28 -6.05
C LEU A 58 -1.99 -4.59 -4.90
N ILE A 59 -1.41 -3.57 -4.28
CA ILE A 59 -0.51 -3.76 -3.14
C ILE A 59 -1.25 -4.38 -1.95
N GLN A 60 -2.46 -3.90 -1.67
CA GLN A 60 -3.27 -4.44 -0.58
C GLN A 60 -3.64 -5.92 -0.82
N SER A 61 -4.03 -6.29 -2.04
CA SER A 61 -4.30 -7.68 -2.41
C SER A 61 -3.04 -8.56 -2.32
N LEU A 62 -1.89 -8.05 -2.76
CA LEU A 62 -0.62 -8.78 -2.66
C LEU A 62 -0.21 -9.02 -1.22
N LEU A 63 -0.33 -8.01 -0.35
CA LEU A 63 -0.03 -8.15 1.08
C LEU A 63 -0.94 -9.17 1.75
N ALA A 64 -2.23 -9.18 1.43
CA ALA A 64 -3.20 -10.15 1.94
C ALA A 64 -2.86 -11.58 1.51
N GLU A 65 -2.45 -11.77 0.25
CA GLU A 65 -2.06 -13.08 -0.27
C GLU A 65 -0.77 -13.60 0.39
N ILE A 66 0.23 -12.73 0.58
CA ILE A 66 1.46 -13.10 1.31
C ILE A 66 1.11 -13.52 2.74
N GLU A 67 0.24 -12.79 3.43
CA GLU A 67 -0.20 -13.15 4.79
C GLU A 67 -0.94 -14.51 4.81
N ALA A 68 -1.77 -14.79 3.82
CA ALA A 68 -2.48 -16.07 3.69
C ALA A 68 -1.52 -17.25 3.46
N GLN A 69 -0.49 -17.06 2.63
CA GLN A 69 0.54 -18.08 2.39
C GLN A 69 1.41 -18.32 3.62
N LEU A 70 1.77 -17.27 4.35
CA LEU A 70 2.50 -17.40 5.61
C LEU A 70 1.71 -18.14 6.69
N LYS A 71 0.37 -17.96 6.73
CA LYS A 71 -0.52 -18.68 7.66
C LYS A 71 -0.68 -20.17 7.32
N THR A 72 -0.61 -20.53 6.03
CA THR A 72 -0.73 -21.92 5.59
C THR A 72 0.60 -22.69 5.60
N ALA A 73 1.73 -21.98 5.70
CA ALA A 73 3.07 -22.56 5.83
C ALA A 73 3.50 -22.88 7.28
N GLY A 74 2.70 -22.49 8.28
CA GLY A 74 2.97 -22.66 9.71
C GLY A 74 2.28 -23.88 10.33
#